data_AF-A0A4R6JEW9-F1
#
_entry.id   AF-A0A4R6JEW9-F1
#
_cell.length_a   1.000
_cell.length_b   1.000
_cell.length_c   1.000
_cell.angle_alpha   90.00
_cell.angle_beta   90.00
_cell.angle_gamma   90.00
#
_symmetry.space_group_name_H-M   'P 1'
#
loop_
_entity.id
_entity.type
_entity.pdbx_description
1 polymer ?
#
loop_
_entity_poly.entity_id
_entity_poly.type
_entity_poly.pdbx_seq_one_letter_code
_entity_poly.pdbx_strand_id
1 'polypeptide(L)'
;MRKGLIVIAVLGFVLCGGLGFGVWRVIDLGKEIIAAGVTKQEFDAQKKGTPEADVRAALPEPLSDISDKDLYGGQPAKFGVPAGASCIYHTIKPLPDPEGPELYRFCFVDGKLAEKNTVTIPEDVG
;
A
#
# COMPACT_ATOMS: atom_id res chain seq x y z
N MET A 1 34.86 -23.77 25.97
CA MET A 1 34.92 -22.30 25.72
C MET A 1 34.49 -21.87 24.31
N ARG A 2 34.77 -22.61 23.22
CA ARG A 2 34.34 -22.22 21.85
C ARG A 2 32.82 -22.14 21.62
N LYS A 3 32.03 -23.03 22.24
CA LYS A 3 30.56 -23.06 22.08
C LYS A 3 29.85 -21.82 22.67
N GLY A 4 30.38 -21.25 23.76
CA GLY A 4 29.81 -20.05 24.39
C GLY A 4 30.03 -18.76 23.58
N LEU A 5 31.18 -18.62 22.92
CA LEU A 5 31.47 -17.48 22.05
C LEU A 5 30.59 -17.46 20.79
N ILE A 6 30.29 -18.63 20.23
CA ILE A 6 29.39 -18.75 19.07
C ILE A 6 27.97 -18.35 19.46
N VAL A 7 27.48 -18.79 20.62
CA VAL A 7 26.13 -18.43 21.11
C VAL A 7 26.02 -16.92 21.37
N ILE A 8 27.02 -16.30 21.99
CA ILE A 8 27.03 -14.84 22.25
C ILE A 8 27.13 -14.05 20.94
N ALA A 9 27.94 -14.50 19.97
CA ALA A 9 28.05 -13.84 18.66
C ALA A 9 26.75 -13.95 17.86
N VAL A 10 26.09 -15.12 17.87
CA VAL A 10 24.79 -15.30 17.20
C VAL A 10 23.70 -14.49 17.90
N LEU A 11 23.64 -14.46 19.23
CA LEU A 11 22.68 -13.63 19.97
C LEU A 11 22.92 -12.13 19.73
N GLY A 12 24.18 -11.68 19.69
CA GLY A 12 24.51 -10.29 19.37
C GLY A 12 24.12 -9.91 17.94
N PHE A 13 24.33 -10.82 16.98
CA PHE A 13 23.93 -10.61 15.58
C PHE A 13 22.41 -10.65 15.39
N VAL A 14 21.69 -11.49 16.14
CA VAL A 14 20.23 -11.54 16.12
C VAL A 14 19.61 -10.32 16.82
N LEU A 15 20.17 -9.84 17.93
CA LEU A 15 19.70 -8.62 18.58
C LEU A 15 19.97 -7.38 17.72
N CYS A 16 21.20 -7.21 17.22
CA CYS A 16 21.54 -6.06 16.38
C CYS A 16 20.92 -6.14 14.97
N GLY A 17 20.86 -7.34 14.40
CA GLY A 17 20.22 -7.59 13.11
C GLY A 17 18.70 -7.48 13.17
N GLY A 18 18.06 -7.97 14.24
CA GLY A 18 16.62 -7.88 14.44
C GLY A 18 16.15 -6.46 14.72
N LEU A 19 16.86 -5.71 15.57
CA LEU A 19 16.55 -4.29 15.81
C LEU A 19 16.87 -3.42 14.59
N GLY A 20 17.98 -3.66 13.91
CA GLY A 20 18.33 -2.96 12.67
C GLY A 20 17.33 -3.22 11.55
N PHE A 21 16.88 -4.47 11.38
CA PHE A 21 15.87 -4.84 10.39
C PHE A 21 14.50 -4.26 10.70
N GLY A 22 14.09 -4.26 11.99
CA GLY A 22 12.82 -3.66 12.41
C GLY A 22 12.77 -2.16 12.16
N VAL A 23 13.81 -1.41 12.57
CA VAL A 23 13.88 0.05 12.34
C VAL A 23 13.95 0.37 10.85
N TRP A 24 14.73 -0.39 10.08
CA TRP A 24 14.82 -0.20 8.63
C TRP A 24 13.48 -0.41 7.93
N ARG A 25 12.73 -1.46 8.32
CA ARG A 25 11.38 -1.72 7.79
C ARG A 25 10.37 -0.63 8.10
N VAL A 26 10.37 -0.09 9.32
CA VAL A 26 9.46 1.00 9.69
C VAL A 26 9.75 2.27 8.90
N ILE A 27 11.03 2.58 8.68
CA ILE A 27 11.44 3.75 7.88
C ILE A 27 11.05 3.57 6.41
N ASP A 28 11.22 2.36 5.85
CA ASP A 28 10.84 2.08 4.46
C ASP A 28 9.33 2.19 4.25
N LEU A 29 8.53 1.57 5.12
CA LEU A 29 7.07 1.66 5.09
C LEU A 29 6.59 3.11 5.22
N GLY A 30 7.18 3.89 6.13
CA GLY A 30 6.83 5.30 6.29
C GLY A 30 7.15 6.14 5.05
N LYS A 31 8.27 5.83 4.35
CA LYS A 31 8.63 6.49 3.09
C LYS A 31 7.70 6.09 1.96
N GLU A 32 7.36 4.81 1.83
CA GLU A 32 6.39 4.34 0.83
C GLU A 32 5.02 4.99 1.03
N ILE A 33 4.54 5.08 2.26
CA ILE A 33 3.26 5.74 2.59
C ILE A 33 3.26 7.21 2.16
N ILE A 34 4.36 7.93 2.38
CA ILE A 34 4.49 9.34 1.99
C ILE A 34 4.65 9.46 0.47
N ALA A 35 5.42 8.57 -0.14
CA ALA A 35 5.70 8.56 -1.58
C ALA A 35 4.44 8.24 -2.39
N ALA A 36 3.64 7.27 -1.95
CA ALA A 36 2.38 6.86 -2.59
C ALA A 36 1.22 7.85 -2.38
N GLY A 37 1.48 9.01 -1.76
CA GLY A 37 0.49 10.01 -1.42
C GLY A 37 -0.06 10.75 -2.62
N VAL A 38 -1.34 10.56 -2.90
CA VAL A 38 -2.09 11.21 -3.98
C VAL A 38 -3.04 12.24 -3.38
N THR A 39 -3.06 13.45 -3.96
CA THR A 39 -4.02 14.48 -3.58
C THR A 39 -5.38 14.24 -4.21
N LYS A 40 -6.43 14.82 -3.60
CA LYS A 40 -7.77 14.80 -4.20
C LYS A 40 -7.79 15.34 -5.63
N GLN A 41 -7.01 16.37 -5.93
CA GLN A 41 -6.93 16.96 -7.27
C GLN A 41 -6.33 15.98 -8.29
N GLU A 42 -5.26 15.27 -7.93
CA GLU A 42 -4.62 14.26 -8.77
C GLU A 42 -5.54 13.05 -8.98
N PHE A 43 -6.23 12.61 -7.92
CA PHE A 43 -7.26 11.58 -8.01
C PHE A 43 -8.39 12.01 -8.95
N ASP A 44 -8.91 13.22 -8.80
CA ASP A 44 -10.02 13.74 -9.59
C ASP A 44 -9.64 13.96 -11.06
N ALA A 45 -8.38 14.26 -11.35
CA ALA A 45 -7.84 14.44 -12.70
C ALA A 45 -7.88 13.14 -13.54
N GLN A 46 -7.77 11.96 -12.90
CA GLN A 46 -7.82 10.68 -13.63
C GLN A 46 -9.23 10.35 -14.09
N LYS A 47 -9.38 9.96 -15.36
CA LYS A 47 -10.68 9.70 -15.98
C LYS A 47 -10.80 8.27 -16.44
N LYS A 48 -12.03 7.74 -16.41
CA LYS A 48 -12.30 6.42 -16.98
C LYS A 48 -11.89 6.41 -18.46
N GLY A 49 -11.24 5.33 -18.88
CA GLY A 49 -10.68 5.14 -20.21
C GLY A 49 -9.25 5.65 -20.39
N THR A 50 -8.67 6.38 -19.42
CA THR A 50 -7.25 6.76 -19.47
C THR A 50 -6.37 5.49 -19.51
N PRO A 51 -5.37 5.41 -20.40
CA PRO A 51 -4.41 4.31 -20.42
C PRO A 51 -3.72 4.13 -19.07
N GLU A 52 -3.51 2.89 -18.65
CA GLU A 52 -2.86 2.57 -17.37
C GLU A 52 -1.47 3.21 -17.26
N ALA A 53 -0.70 3.18 -18.35
CA ALA A 53 0.63 3.79 -18.40
C ALA A 53 0.57 5.30 -18.11
N ASP A 54 -0.44 6.00 -18.63
CA ASP A 54 -0.61 7.44 -18.43
C ASP A 54 -1.04 7.75 -16.99
N VAL A 55 -1.93 6.92 -16.41
CA VAL A 55 -2.31 7.05 -14.99
C VAL A 55 -1.10 6.84 -14.09
N ARG A 56 -0.29 5.81 -14.35
CA ARG A 56 0.91 5.50 -13.58
C ARG A 56 2.02 6.54 -13.75
N ALA A 57 2.11 7.18 -14.92
CA ALA A 57 3.07 8.26 -15.15
C ALA A 57 2.63 9.58 -14.49
N ALA A 58 1.33 9.79 -14.33
CA ALA A 58 0.76 10.99 -13.71
C ALA A 58 0.66 10.92 -12.18
N LEU A 59 0.76 9.72 -11.60
CA LEU A 59 0.67 9.47 -10.18
C LEU A 59 2.03 9.02 -9.62
N PRO A 60 2.28 9.21 -8.31
CA PRO A 60 3.42 8.57 -7.65
C PRO A 60 3.35 7.04 -7.74
N GLU A 61 4.40 6.35 -7.28
CA GLU A 61 4.37 4.89 -7.19
C GLU A 61 3.26 4.41 -6.24
N PRO A 62 2.46 3.40 -6.62
CA PRO A 62 1.44 2.83 -5.76
C PRO A 62 2.05 2.00 -4.65
N LEU A 63 1.25 1.69 -3.64
CA LEU A 63 1.63 0.78 -2.56
C LEU A 63 1.93 -0.62 -3.13
N SER A 64 3.15 -1.09 -2.89
CA SER A 64 3.69 -2.35 -3.43
C SER A 64 3.08 -3.59 -2.78
N ASP A 65 2.81 -3.50 -1.47
CA ASP A 65 2.56 -4.64 -0.59
C ASP A 65 1.08 -4.78 -0.17
N ILE A 66 0.16 -4.05 -0.80
CA ILE A 66 -1.26 -4.13 -0.48
C ILE A 66 -2.00 -4.96 -1.52
N SER A 67 -2.53 -6.10 -1.07
CA SER A 67 -3.49 -6.88 -1.86
C SER A 67 -4.93 -6.62 -1.41
N ASP A 68 -5.90 -6.85 -2.29
CA ASP A 68 -7.33 -6.84 -1.94
C ASP A 68 -7.65 -7.75 -0.75
N LYS A 69 -6.93 -8.87 -0.63
CA LYS A 69 -7.13 -9.81 0.47
C LYS A 69 -6.73 -9.22 1.82
N ASP A 70 -5.67 -8.41 1.84
CA ASP A 70 -5.16 -7.78 3.06
C ASP A 70 -6.08 -6.62 3.50
N LEU A 71 -6.64 -5.87 2.55
CA LEU A 71 -7.54 -4.75 2.84
C LEU A 71 -8.92 -5.16 3.34
N TYR A 72 -9.44 -6.28 2.85
CA TYR A 72 -10.82 -6.67 3.14
C TYR A 72 -10.94 -7.93 3.99
N GLY A 73 -9.83 -8.52 4.47
CA GLY A 73 -9.87 -9.72 5.31
C GLY A 73 -10.57 -10.91 4.63
N GLY A 74 -10.59 -10.96 3.29
CA GLY A 74 -11.35 -11.93 2.51
C GLY A 74 -12.83 -11.60 2.30
N GLN A 75 -13.33 -10.48 2.82
CA GLN A 75 -14.63 -9.94 2.43
C GLN A 75 -14.52 -9.34 1.02
N PRO A 76 -15.57 -9.43 0.18
CA PRO A 76 -15.56 -8.64 -1.05
C PRO A 76 -15.48 -7.17 -0.67
N ALA A 77 -14.58 -6.41 -1.30
CA ALA A 77 -14.61 -4.96 -1.25
C ALA A 77 -16.06 -4.48 -1.35
N LYS A 78 -16.51 -3.52 -0.53
CA LYS A 78 -17.87 -2.95 -0.64
C LYS A 78 -18.23 -2.54 -2.09
N PHE A 79 -17.20 -2.28 -2.91
CA PHE A 79 -17.31 -1.89 -4.31
C PHE A 79 -16.94 -2.99 -5.32
N GLY A 80 -16.62 -4.21 -4.87
CA GLY A 80 -16.11 -5.30 -5.71
C GLY A 80 -14.81 -4.93 -6.44
N VAL A 81 -14.10 -5.93 -6.97
CA VAL A 81 -13.10 -5.71 -8.02
C VAL A 81 -13.76 -6.12 -9.32
N PRO A 82 -13.76 -5.27 -10.37
CA PRO A 82 -14.33 -5.68 -11.66
C PRO A 82 -13.65 -6.95 -12.18
N ALA A 83 -14.39 -7.82 -12.85
CA ALA A 83 -13.84 -9.08 -13.36
C ALA A 83 -12.69 -8.80 -14.35
N GLY A 84 -11.53 -9.41 -14.12
CA GLY A 84 -10.33 -9.19 -14.92
C GLY A 84 -9.63 -7.85 -14.66
N ALA A 85 -10.00 -7.11 -13.61
CA ALA A 85 -9.33 -5.87 -13.26
C ALA A 85 -8.05 -6.10 -12.45
N SER A 86 -7.03 -5.29 -12.72
CA SER A 86 -5.87 -5.10 -11.86
C SER A 86 -6.02 -3.77 -11.12
N CYS A 87 -6.02 -3.78 -9.79
CA CYS A 87 -6.19 -2.57 -9.00
C CYS A 87 -4.87 -2.16 -8.33
N ILE A 88 -4.64 -0.85 -8.24
CA ILE A 88 -3.55 -0.25 -7.49
C ILE A 88 -4.10 0.69 -6.42
N TYR A 89 -3.31 0.87 -5.36
CA TYR A 89 -3.68 1.60 -4.17
C TYR A 89 -2.69 2.74 -3.89
N HIS A 90 -3.21 3.90 -3.54
CA HIS A 90 -2.45 5.07 -3.14
C HIS A 90 -2.96 5.58 -1.80
N THR A 91 -2.06 6.17 -1.01
CA THR A 91 -2.45 6.86 0.22
C THR A 91 -3.04 8.23 -0.11
N ILE A 92 -3.88 8.75 0.78
CA ILE A 92 -4.49 10.07 0.58
C ILE A 92 -3.61 11.16 1.18
N LYS A 93 -3.40 12.23 0.41
CA LYS A 93 -2.69 13.45 0.84
C LYS A 93 -3.62 14.68 0.81
N PRO A 94 -3.69 15.49 1.89
CA PRO A 94 -3.13 15.25 3.22
C PRO A 94 -3.72 13.99 3.88
N LEU A 95 -3.06 13.48 4.93
CA LEU A 95 -3.54 12.30 5.65
C LEU A 95 -5.02 12.48 6.02
N PRO A 96 -5.89 11.51 5.70
CA PRO A 96 -7.31 11.62 5.92
C PRO A 96 -7.64 11.60 7.41
N ASP A 97 -8.80 12.15 7.77
CA ASP A 97 -9.38 11.98 9.10
C ASP A 97 -9.55 10.48 9.42
N PRO A 98 -9.47 10.07 10.70
CA PRO A 98 -9.60 8.67 11.10
C PRO A 98 -10.95 8.03 10.75
N GLU A 99 -11.96 8.85 10.45
CA GLU A 99 -13.30 8.42 10.01
C GLU A 99 -13.47 8.46 8.48
N GLY A 100 -12.44 8.89 7.75
CA GLY A 100 -12.44 9.10 6.30
C GLY A 100 -11.95 7.88 5.49
N PRO A 101 -12.00 7.96 4.16
CA PRO A 101 -11.33 6.96 3.33
C PRO A 101 -9.82 7.03 3.53
N GLU A 102 -9.17 5.88 3.62
CA GLU A 102 -7.74 5.79 3.89
C GLU A 102 -6.92 5.69 2.60
N LEU A 103 -7.53 5.15 1.54
CA LEU A 103 -6.85 4.87 0.28
C LEU A 103 -7.64 5.33 -0.95
N TYR A 104 -6.92 5.74 -1.98
CA TYR A 104 -7.44 5.83 -3.34
C TYR A 104 -7.15 4.54 -4.10
N ARG A 105 -8.19 3.95 -4.70
CA ARG A 105 -8.12 2.75 -5.53
C ARG A 105 -8.35 3.10 -6.98
N PHE A 106 -7.49 2.60 -7.85
CA PHE A 106 -7.63 2.67 -9.31
C PHE A 106 -7.62 1.27 -9.88
N CYS A 107 -8.66 0.88 -10.61
CA CYS A 107 -8.79 -0.45 -11.21
C CYS A 107 -8.75 -0.35 -12.74
N PHE A 108 -7.87 -1.14 -13.34
CA PHE A 108 -7.62 -1.17 -14.77
C PHE A 108 -8.16 -2.45 -15.39
N VAL A 109 -8.85 -2.33 -16.51
CA VAL A 109 -9.31 -3.46 -17.34
C VAL A 109 -8.78 -3.20 -18.74
N ASP A 110 -8.19 -4.23 -19.36
CA ASP A 110 -7.58 -4.13 -20.70
C ASP A 110 -6.57 -2.96 -20.83
N GLY A 111 -5.82 -2.68 -19.76
CA GLY A 111 -4.82 -1.61 -19.72
C GLY A 111 -5.39 -0.20 -19.70
N LYS A 112 -6.67 -0.01 -19.33
CA LYS A 112 -7.33 1.29 -19.21
C LYS A 112 -8.04 1.41 -17.87
N LEU A 113 -8.10 2.64 -17.34
CA LEU A 113 -8.80 2.92 -16.09
C LEU A 113 -10.30 2.64 -16.25
N ALA A 114 -10.78 1.58 -15.63
CA ALA A 114 -12.20 1.20 -15.65
C ALA A 114 -12.96 1.88 -14.49
N GLU A 115 -12.32 1.92 -13.33
CA GLU A 115 -12.92 2.45 -12.11
C GLU A 115 -11.88 3.15 -11.23
N LYS A 116 -12.31 4.19 -10.52
CA LYS A 116 -11.57 4.79 -9.41
C LYS A 116 -12.53 4.97 -8.24
N ASN A 117 -12.10 4.63 -7.02
CA ASN A 117 -12.92 4.71 -5.81
C ASN A 117 -12.06 5.06 -4.59
N THR A 118 -12.70 5.59 -3.56
CA THR A 118 -12.13 5.75 -2.22
C THR A 118 -12.42 4.52 -1.38
N VAL A 119 -11.42 4.01 -0.68
CA VAL A 119 -11.52 2.81 0.16
C VAL A 119 -11.27 3.19 1.62
N THR A 120 -12.17 2.73 2.49
CA THR A 120 -12.00 2.72 3.95
C THR A 120 -11.69 1.29 4.36
N ILE A 121 -10.64 1.09 5.15
CA ILE A 121 -10.27 -0.21 5.69
C ILE A 121 -11.15 -0.45 6.93
N PRO A 122 -11.85 -1.59 7.02
CA PRO A 122 -12.65 -1.89 8.21
C PRO A 122 -11.74 -2.04 9.44
N GLU A 123 -12.15 -1.50 10.59
CA GLU A 123 -11.35 -1.52 11.84
C GLU A 123 -11.06 -2.95 12.37
N ASP A 124 -11.78 -3.95 11.86
CA ASP A 124 -11.72 -5.37 12.24
C ASP A 124 -10.57 -6.18 11.62
N VAL A 125 -9.63 -5.55 10.88
CA VAL A 125 -8.38 -6.19 10.39
C VAL A 125 -7.12 -5.83 11.21
N GLY A 126 -7.28 -5.22 12.39
CA GLY A 126 -6.20 -4.92 13.35
C GLY A 126 -5.92 -6.02 14.37
#